data_AF-A0A6L6Q782-F1
#
_entry.id   AF-A0A6L6Q782-F1
#
_cell.length_a   1.000
_cell.length_b   1.000
_cell.length_c   1.000
_cell.angle_alpha   90.00
_cell.angle_beta   90.00
_cell.angle_gamma   90.00
#
_symmetry.space_group_name_H-M   'P 1'
#
loop_
_entity.id
_entity.type
_entity.pdbx_description
1 polymer ?
#
loop_
_entity_poly.entity_id
_entity_poly.type
_entity_poly.pdbx_seq_one_letter_code
_entity_poly.pdbx_strand_id
1 'polypeptide(L)'
;MDMLVLGDSVTWGQGLALDQKFCTLLYQARYKRAPVLNRDMAILAHSGAIIGVDGAPNRKQAHGEVPSPYPSILTQCDMFKGQLAEEAIVIVNGGINDIDPFNIVDPRTSSARLDDMIEERCYKDMVTLLTQVAKKFKGDKVQIVVPGYFPILSAKSDPARLPHFLSAAVGLDISHMLGLGLNFGVNLQLNPALLNPPLLHGHLWSKVIANCHLFFDKSTVCLRRAVNDVNTVLGGHRVRFASVPFKDENAALASDAWLWGVDLTPPIAQDPERVNRFAACNIDEKNLLRLPVCYCASAGHPNDIGAQQYLSAMLQVVTPLSKP
;
A
#
# COMPACT_ATOMS: atom_id res chain seq x y z
N MET A 1 1.75 14.33 21.36
CA MET A 1 2.16 13.54 20.18
C MET A 1 2.16 14.46 18.98
N ASP A 2 3.32 14.65 18.36
CA ASP A 2 3.52 15.56 17.23
C ASP A 2 3.08 14.90 15.91
N MET A 3 3.20 13.58 15.80
CA MET A 3 2.78 12.84 14.61
C MET A 3 2.11 11.50 14.95
N LEU A 4 1.02 11.18 14.25
CA LEU A 4 0.34 9.89 14.32
C LEU A 4 0.24 9.29 12.92
N VAL A 5 0.60 8.02 12.77
CA VAL A 5 0.56 7.31 11.49
C VAL A 5 -0.41 6.15 11.60
N LEU A 6 -1.46 6.20 10.78
CA LEU A 6 -2.50 5.19 10.63
C LEU A 6 -2.44 4.64 9.20
N GLY A 7 -2.90 3.42 8.99
CA GLY A 7 -3.08 2.88 7.65
C GLY A 7 -2.52 1.49 7.43
N ASP A 8 -2.24 1.22 6.16
CA ASP A 8 -1.79 -0.07 5.65
C ASP A 8 -0.27 -0.17 5.51
N SER A 9 0.18 -1.11 4.68
CA SER A 9 1.59 -1.38 4.39
C SER A 9 2.33 -0.20 3.76
N VAL A 10 1.63 0.68 3.05
CA VAL A 10 2.24 1.87 2.43
C VAL A 10 2.61 2.87 3.52
N THR A 11 1.69 3.20 4.43
CA THR A 11 1.98 4.12 5.54
C THR A 11 2.84 3.52 6.63
N TRP A 12 2.80 2.20 6.78
CA TRP A 12 3.78 1.46 7.56
C TRP A 12 5.19 1.60 6.98
N GLY A 13 5.33 1.71 5.65
CA GLY A 13 6.62 1.68 4.97
C GLY A 13 7.23 0.28 4.98
N GLN A 14 6.47 -0.70 4.49
CA GLN A 14 6.86 -2.11 4.44
C GLN A 14 8.25 -2.30 3.81
N GLY A 15 9.11 -3.03 4.49
CA GLY A 15 10.48 -3.30 4.04
C GLY A 15 11.50 -2.20 4.36
N LEU A 16 11.07 -1.01 4.78
CA LEU A 16 11.98 0.08 5.16
C LEU A 16 12.34 0.00 6.64
N ALA A 17 13.61 0.21 6.94
CA ALA A 17 14.05 0.47 8.31
C ALA A 17 13.37 1.73 8.86
N LEU A 18 13.21 1.81 10.19
CA LEU A 18 12.44 2.88 10.84
C LEU A 18 12.86 4.30 10.41
N ASP A 19 14.16 4.55 10.28
CA ASP A 19 14.74 5.83 9.87
C ASP A 19 14.57 6.14 8.38
N GLN A 20 14.25 5.15 7.55
CA GLN A 20 13.99 5.28 6.12
C GLN A 20 12.50 5.44 5.79
N LYS A 21 11.59 5.13 6.72
CA LYS A 21 10.15 5.30 6.52
C LYS A 21 9.82 6.78 6.30
N PHE A 22 8.98 7.08 5.31
CA PHE A 22 8.66 8.46 4.94
C PHE A 22 8.02 9.27 6.07
N CYS A 23 7.36 8.63 7.03
CA CYS A 23 6.80 9.29 8.21
C CYS A 23 7.91 9.79 9.15
N THR A 24 8.94 8.97 9.40
CA THR A 24 10.12 9.36 10.16
C THR A 24 10.89 10.47 9.45
N LEU A 25 11.05 10.36 8.12
CA LEU A 25 11.70 11.38 7.31
C LEU A 25 10.92 12.71 7.34
N LEU A 26 9.59 12.67 7.23
CA LEU A 26 8.74 13.86 7.33
C LEU A 26 8.86 14.50 8.71
N TYR A 27 8.86 13.69 9.75
CA TYR A 27 9.05 14.14 11.11
C TYR A 27 10.38 14.90 11.25
N GLN A 28 11.48 14.30 10.82
CA GLN A 28 12.81 14.90 10.89
C GLN A 28 12.90 16.20 10.07
N ALA A 29 12.33 16.19 8.87
CA ALA A 29 12.29 17.37 8.00
C ALA A 29 11.54 18.54 8.64
N ARG A 30 10.41 18.26 9.31
CA ARG A 30 9.55 19.25 9.97
C ARG A 30 10.12 19.77 11.30
N TYR A 31 10.50 18.86 12.20
CA TYR A 31 10.86 19.19 13.57
C TYR A 31 12.37 19.34 13.80
N LYS A 32 13.19 19.11 12.75
CA LYS A 32 14.66 19.21 12.80
C LYS A 32 15.31 18.36 13.89
N ARG A 33 14.68 17.22 14.21
CA ARG A 33 15.15 16.25 15.21
C ARG A 33 14.59 14.86 14.92
N ALA A 34 15.24 13.82 15.43
CA ALA A 34 14.67 12.48 15.41
C ALA A 34 13.46 12.37 16.36
N PRO A 35 12.41 11.60 15.99
CA PRO A 35 11.31 11.32 16.89
C PRO A 35 11.70 10.27 17.94
N VAL A 36 11.22 10.45 19.17
CA VAL A 36 11.11 9.36 20.14
C VAL A 36 9.75 8.69 19.95
N LEU A 37 9.76 7.42 19.54
CA LEU A 37 8.53 6.66 19.34
C LEU A 37 7.68 6.60 20.62
N ASN A 38 6.36 6.63 20.44
CA ASN A 38 5.34 6.65 21.50
C ASN A 38 5.32 7.91 22.40
N ARG A 39 6.24 8.86 22.21
CA ARG A 39 6.21 10.19 22.84
C ARG A 39 5.91 11.27 21.80
N ASP A 40 6.75 11.32 20.77
CA ASP A 40 6.73 12.33 19.73
C ASP A 40 5.95 11.85 18.50
N MET A 41 6.18 10.60 18.11
CA MET A 41 5.53 9.95 16.97
C MET A 41 4.99 8.58 17.37
N ALA A 42 3.75 8.26 16.97
CA ALA A 42 3.19 6.92 17.08
C ALA A 42 2.88 6.37 15.69
N ILE A 43 3.35 5.15 15.42
CA ILE A 43 3.03 4.41 14.20
C ILE A 43 2.12 3.25 14.60
N LEU A 44 0.84 3.35 14.26
CA LEU A 44 -0.15 2.29 14.44
C LEU A 44 -0.49 1.58 13.12
N ALA A 45 -0.10 2.17 11.99
CA ALA A 45 -0.16 1.53 10.68
C ALA A 45 0.58 0.19 10.69
N HIS A 46 0.12 -0.75 9.85
CA HIS A 46 0.82 -2.01 9.63
C HIS A 46 0.42 -2.63 8.29
N SER A 47 1.21 -3.62 7.87
CA SER A 47 0.97 -4.36 6.66
C SER A 47 -0.37 -5.09 6.66
N GLY A 48 -1.06 -5.05 5.52
CA GLY A 48 -2.33 -5.75 5.30
C GLY A 48 -3.57 -5.11 5.94
N ALA A 49 -3.45 -4.00 6.67
CA ALA A 49 -4.60 -3.37 7.31
C ALA A 49 -5.65 -2.94 6.27
N ILE A 50 -6.90 -3.29 6.55
CA ILE A 50 -8.08 -2.83 5.80
C ILE A 50 -8.67 -1.58 6.47
N ILE A 51 -9.45 -0.78 5.75
CA ILE A 51 -10.17 0.36 6.38
C ILE A 51 -11.09 -0.17 7.48
N GLY A 52 -11.82 -1.24 7.19
CA GLY A 52 -12.66 -1.96 8.14
C GLY A 52 -14.04 -1.34 8.37
N VAL A 53 -14.62 -0.68 7.35
CA VAL A 53 -16.02 -0.22 7.38
C VAL A 53 -16.96 -1.41 7.56
N ASP A 54 -16.69 -2.52 6.88
CA ASP A 54 -17.43 -3.79 7.00
C ASP A 54 -17.03 -4.62 8.24
N GLY A 55 -16.27 -4.01 9.15
CA GLY A 55 -15.63 -4.69 10.27
C GLY A 55 -14.30 -5.34 9.88
N ALA A 56 -13.55 -5.78 10.90
CA ALA A 56 -12.35 -6.58 10.73
C ALA A 56 -12.42 -7.83 11.60
N PRO A 57 -11.85 -8.95 11.14
CA PRO A 57 -11.80 -10.14 11.96
C PRO A 57 -10.96 -9.85 13.20
N ASN A 58 -11.58 -9.95 14.39
CA ASN A 58 -10.85 -9.79 15.64
C ASN A 58 -9.81 -10.91 15.76
N ARG A 59 -8.54 -10.54 15.71
CA ARG A 59 -7.40 -11.46 15.74
C ARG A 59 -6.34 -10.90 16.68
N LYS A 60 -5.35 -11.71 17.02
CA LYS A 60 -4.13 -11.19 17.66
C LYS A 60 -3.47 -10.21 16.68
N GLN A 61 -3.10 -9.03 17.17
CA GLN A 61 -2.28 -8.09 16.39
C GLN A 61 -0.93 -8.77 16.08
N ALA A 62 -0.62 -8.88 14.79
CA ALA A 62 0.66 -9.38 14.31
C ALA A 62 1.73 -8.27 14.35
N HIS A 63 2.99 -8.66 14.20
CA HIS A 63 4.07 -7.70 13.92
C HIS A 63 3.76 -6.83 12.70
N GLY A 64 4.19 -5.57 12.70
CA GLY A 64 3.82 -4.57 11.67
C GLY A 64 4.20 -4.96 10.23
N GLU A 65 5.29 -5.73 10.07
CA GLU A 65 5.75 -6.26 8.78
C GLU A 65 4.97 -7.50 8.28
N VAL A 66 4.10 -8.09 9.11
CA VAL A 66 3.32 -9.29 8.74
C VAL A 66 1.96 -8.84 8.20
N PRO A 67 1.61 -9.14 6.93
CA PRO A 67 0.32 -8.75 6.37
C PRO A 67 -0.85 -9.35 7.17
N SER A 68 -1.66 -8.49 7.76
CA SER A 68 -2.85 -8.87 8.52
C SER A 68 -3.94 -7.81 8.39
N PRO A 69 -5.23 -8.18 8.20
CA PRO A 69 -6.32 -7.21 8.17
C PRO A 69 -6.63 -6.60 9.54
N TYR A 70 -6.10 -7.17 10.63
CA TYR A 70 -6.34 -6.70 11.99
C TYR A 70 -5.05 -6.18 12.66
N PRO A 71 -5.12 -5.04 13.38
CA PRO A 71 -6.28 -4.13 13.49
C PRO A 71 -6.66 -3.44 12.17
N SER A 72 -7.94 -3.15 11.96
CA SER A 72 -8.33 -2.26 10.84
C SER A 72 -7.86 -0.83 11.10
N ILE A 73 -7.83 0.01 10.08
CA ILE A 73 -7.42 1.42 10.23
C ILE A 73 -8.39 2.19 11.14
N LEU A 74 -9.70 1.88 11.08
CA LEU A 74 -10.66 2.40 12.06
C LEU A 74 -10.34 1.93 13.49
N THR A 75 -9.91 0.69 13.66
CA THR A 75 -9.49 0.15 14.96
C THR A 75 -8.18 0.80 15.44
N GLN A 76 -7.20 1.01 14.55
CA GLN A 76 -5.97 1.75 14.84
C GLN A 76 -6.30 3.18 15.32
N CYS A 77 -7.23 3.84 14.64
CA CYS A 77 -7.75 5.15 15.05
C CYS A 77 -8.29 5.07 16.48
N ASP A 78 -9.13 4.10 16.82
CA ASP A 78 -9.72 3.90 18.16
C ASP A 78 -8.72 3.52 19.25
N MET A 79 -7.70 2.74 18.90
CA MET A 79 -6.62 2.30 19.78
C MET A 79 -5.75 3.46 20.27
N PHE A 80 -5.61 4.54 19.50
CA PHE A 80 -4.89 5.72 19.97
C PHE A 80 -5.61 6.38 21.16
N LYS A 81 -4.97 6.37 22.33
CA LYS A 81 -5.44 6.99 23.58
C LYS A 81 -4.67 8.25 24.00
N GLY A 82 -3.64 8.62 23.24
CA GLY A 82 -2.81 9.79 23.53
C GLY A 82 -3.49 11.12 23.17
N GLN A 83 -2.79 12.22 23.44
CA GLN A 83 -3.17 13.56 22.99
C GLN A 83 -2.23 14.03 21.87
N LEU A 84 -2.83 14.62 20.83
CA LEU A 84 -2.08 15.29 19.77
C LEU A 84 -1.62 16.68 20.22
N ALA A 85 -0.46 17.10 19.73
CA ALA A 85 -0.03 18.49 19.82
C ALA A 85 -0.92 19.39 18.95
N GLU A 86 -0.88 20.71 19.18
CA GLU A 86 -1.72 21.68 18.46
C GLU A 86 -1.50 21.65 16.94
N GLU A 87 -0.24 21.59 16.50
CA GLU A 87 0.16 21.55 15.09
C GLU A 87 0.57 20.14 14.62
N ALA A 88 -0.06 19.11 15.20
CA ALA A 88 0.26 17.71 14.90
C ALA A 88 -0.11 17.32 13.47
N ILE A 89 0.56 16.29 12.96
CA ILE A 89 0.25 15.66 11.67
C ILE A 89 -0.30 14.26 11.90
N VAL A 90 -1.44 13.96 11.30
CA VAL A 90 -1.99 12.60 11.19
C VAL A 90 -1.81 12.14 9.75
N ILE A 91 -0.99 11.11 9.53
CA ILE A 91 -0.84 10.46 8.22
C ILE A 91 -1.80 9.28 8.19
N VAL A 92 -2.61 9.16 7.13
CA VAL A 92 -3.57 8.06 6.96
C VAL A 92 -3.75 7.68 5.50
N ASN A 93 -3.68 6.39 5.19
CA ASN A 93 -4.03 5.82 3.88
C ASN A 93 -4.66 4.43 4.08
N GLY A 94 -5.44 3.95 3.12
CA GLY A 94 -6.13 2.67 3.15
C GLY A 94 -6.98 2.43 1.89
N GLY A 95 -7.46 1.20 1.74
CA GLY A 95 -8.35 0.79 0.65
C GLY A 95 -7.76 -0.30 -0.26
N ILE A 96 -6.44 -0.36 -0.45
CA ILE A 96 -5.83 -1.38 -1.33
C ILE A 96 -6.04 -2.80 -0.79
N ASN A 97 -5.96 -3.00 0.53
CA ASN A 97 -6.20 -4.32 1.13
C ASN A 97 -7.69 -4.69 1.18
N ASP A 98 -8.59 -3.69 1.17
CA ASP A 98 -10.03 -3.90 1.04
C ASP A 98 -10.42 -4.32 -0.39
N ILE A 99 -9.63 -3.90 -1.39
CA ILE A 99 -9.69 -4.36 -2.78
C ILE A 99 -9.04 -5.74 -2.95
N ASP A 100 -8.09 -6.09 -2.07
CA ASP A 100 -7.13 -7.18 -2.22
C ASP A 100 -6.20 -6.98 -3.44
N PRO A 101 -4.89 -6.74 -3.23
CA PRO A 101 -3.91 -6.55 -4.32
C PRO A 101 -3.94 -7.66 -5.38
N PHE A 102 -4.36 -8.88 -5.02
CA PHE A 102 -4.56 -9.96 -5.96
C PHE A 102 -5.53 -9.58 -7.09
N ASN A 103 -6.63 -8.88 -6.79
CA ASN A 103 -7.61 -8.48 -7.81
C ASN A 103 -7.03 -7.46 -8.80
N ILE A 104 -6.02 -6.68 -8.40
CA ILE A 104 -5.35 -5.70 -9.27
C ILE A 104 -4.45 -6.43 -10.28
N VAL A 105 -3.70 -7.44 -9.82
CA VAL A 105 -2.74 -8.16 -10.66
C VAL A 105 -3.28 -9.43 -11.31
N ASP A 106 -4.51 -9.85 -10.99
CA ASP A 106 -5.19 -10.95 -11.64
C ASP A 106 -5.74 -10.50 -13.01
N PRO A 107 -5.25 -11.05 -14.15
CA PRO A 107 -5.73 -10.68 -15.48
C PRO A 107 -7.19 -11.07 -15.72
N ARG A 108 -7.79 -11.92 -14.88
CA ARG A 108 -9.21 -12.31 -14.96
C ARG A 108 -10.15 -11.27 -14.35
N THR A 109 -9.62 -10.32 -13.56
CA THR A 109 -10.44 -9.23 -13.01
C THR A 109 -10.87 -8.29 -14.15
N SER A 110 -12.18 -8.18 -14.37
CA SER A 110 -12.71 -7.25 -15.35
C SER A 110 -12.49 -5.81 -14.90
N SER A 111 -12.28 -4.90 -15.86
CA SER A 111 -12.03 -3.49 -15.55
C SER A 111 -13.22 -2.84 -14.85
N ALA A 112 -14.45 -3.21 -15.22
CA ALA A 112 -15.66 -2.72 -14.55
C ALA A 112 -15.71 -3.15 -13.07
N ARG A 113 -15.44 -4.43 -12.77
CA ARG A 113 -15.40 -4.91 -11.38
C ARG A 113 -14.31 -4.22 -10.58
N LEU A 114 -13.12 -4.02 -11.17
CA LEU A 114 -12.03 -3.33 -10.49
C LEU A 114 -12.39 -1.86 -10.23
N ASP A 115 -13.01 -1.17 -11.20
CA ASP A 115 -13.48 0.21 -11.04
C ASP A 115 -14.52 0.33 -9.91
N ASP A 116 -15.49 -0.58 -9.85
CA ASP A 116 -16.49 -0.62 -8.77
C ASP A 116 -15.84 -0.81 -7.39
N MET A 117 -14.86 -1.72 -7.29
CA MET A 117 -14.11 -1.95 -6.06
C MET A 117 -13.29 -0.72 -5.65
N ILE A 118 -12.69 -0.01 -6.60
CA ILE A 118 -11.93 1.22 -6.31
C ILE A 118 -12.85 2.34 -5.85
N GLU A 119 -14.00 2.54 -6.49
CA GLU A 119 -14.98 3.55 -6.09
C GLU A 119 -15.52 3.27 -4.68
N GLU A 120 -15.80 2.00 -4.35
CA GLU A 120 -16.23 1.64 -3.00
C GLU A 120 -15.13 1.87 -1.96
N ARG A 121 -13.94 1.29 -2.18
CA ARG A 121 -12.91 1.20 -1.14
C ARG A 121 -12.01 2.44 -1.04
N CYS A 122 -11.64 3.05 -2.16
CA CYS A 122 -10.78 4.23 -2.18
C CYS A 122 -11.55 5.55 -2.11
N TYR A 123 -12.87 5.56 -2.36
CA TYR A 123 -13.70 6.76 -2.19
C TYR A 123 -14.67 6.63 -1.01
N LYS A 124 -15.70 5.78 -1.07
CA LYS A 124 -16.76 5.77 -0.04
C LYS A 124 -16.24 5.37 1.34
N ASP A 125 -15.45 4.30 1.41
CA ASP A 125 -14.86 3.86 2.68
C ASP A 125 -13.82 4.85 3.18
N MET A 126 -13.06 5.48 2.29
CA MET A 126 -12.12 6.53 2.65
C MET A 126 -12.83 7.77 3.21
N VAL A 127 -13.99 8.18 2.67
CA VAL A 127 -14.82 9.25 3.26
C VAL A 127 -15.22 8.88 4.70
N THR A 128 -15.64 7.63 4.92
CA THR A 128 -15.98 7.14 6.26
C THR A 128 -14.78 7.22 7.20
N LEU A 129 -13.63 6.70 6.77
CA LEU A 129 -12.39 6.73 7.55
C LEU A 129 -11.96 8.15 7.90
N LEU A 130 -11.85 9.03 6.90
CA LEU A 130 -11.41 10.41 7.09
C LEU A 130 -12.38 11.20 7.97
N THR A 131 -13.69 10.93 7.87
CA THR A 131 -14.68 11.52 8.78
C THR A 131 -14.42 11.11 10.23
N GLN A 132 -14.14 9.83 10.49
CA GLN A 132 -13.84 9.36 11.85
C GLN A 132 -12.51 9.92 12.38
N VAL A 133 -11.46 9.90 11.56
CA VAL A 133 -10.15 10.48 11.91
C VAL A 133 -10.30 11.98 12.21
N ALA A 134 -10.99 12.72 11.35
CA ALA A 134 -11.26 14.14 11.55
C ALA A 134 -12.08 14.42 12.82
N LYS A 135 -13.09 13.60 13.10
CA LYS A 135 -13.93 13.75 14.29
C LYS A 135 -13.15 13.47 15.58
N LYS A 136 -12.29 12.45 15.57
CA LYS A 136 -11.47 12.05 16.72
C LYS A 136 -10.35 13.06 17.00
N PHE A 137 -9.62 13.45 15.97
CA PHE A 137 -8.46 14.34 16.08
C PHE A 137 -8.86 15.77 15.76
N LYS A 138 -9.46 16.43 16.76
CA LYS A 138 -9.89 17.83 16.67
C LYS A 138 -8.71 18.80 16.79
N GLY A 139 -8.91 20.03 16.33
CA GLY A 139 -7.93 21.10 16.35
C GLY A 139 -7.78 21.72 14.97
N ASP A 140 -7.76 23.05 14.92
CA ASP A 140 -7.76 23.80 13.66
C ASP A 140 -6.40 23.75 12.94
N LYS A 141 -5.32 23.51 13.71
CA LYS A 141 -3.95 23.38 13.19
C LYS A 141 -3.47 21.93 13.04
N VAL A 142 -4.26 20.94 13.47
CA VAL A 142 -3.96 19.52 13.24
C VAL A 142 -4.18 19.23 11.76
N GLN A 143 -3.18 18.68 11.07
CA GLN A 143 -3.27 18.38 9.64
C GLN A 143 -3.43 16.89 9.41
N ILE A 144 -4.35 16.49 8.53
CA ILE A 144 -4.53 15.09 8.12
C ILE A 144 -3.98 14.95 6.70
N VAL A 145 -2.99 14.10 6.49
CA VAL A 145 -2.32 13.90 5.20
C VAL A 145 -2.63 12.50 4.68
N VAL A 146 -3.17 12.46 3.46
CA VAL A 146 -3.53 11.25 2.73
C VAL A 146 -2.56 11.08 1.55
N PRO A 147 -1.50 10.28 1.69
CA PRO A 147 -0.60 9.99 0.59
C PRO A 147 -1.27 9.02 -0.39
N GLY A 148 -1.07 9.21 -1.70
CA GLY A 148 -1.67 8.38 -2.75
C GLY A 148 -1.00 7.01 -2.95
N TYR A 149 -1.62 6.16 -3.78
CA TYR A 149 -1.05 4.91 -4.26
C TYR A 149 -0.22 5.11 -5.55
N PHE A 150 0.24 4.01 -6.15
CA PHE A 150 1.14 3.95 -7.31
C PHE A 150 0.80 2.74 -8.20
N PRO A 151 1.25 2.72 -9.47
CA PRO A 151 1.15 1.53 -10.29
C PRO A 151 2.14 0.47 -9.78
N ILE A 152 1.64 -0.71 -9.39
CA ILE A 152 2.49 -1.83 -8.91
C ILE A 152 3.43 -2.29 -10.03
N LEU A 153 2.87 -2.46 -11.23
CA LEU A 153 3.56 -2.84 -12.46
C LEU A 153 3.16 -1.87 -13.58
N SER A 154 4.03 -1.72 -14.58
CA SER A 154 3.79 -0.87 -15.76
C SER A 154 4.29 -1.55 -17.04
N ALA A 155 4.10 -0.89 -18.18
CA ALA A 155 4.68 -1.33 -19.46
C ALA A 155 6.23 -1.34 -19.45
N LYS A 156 6.87 -0.69 -18.48
CA LYS A 156 8.34 -0.68 -18.29
C LYS A 156 8.84 -1.76 -17.33
N SER A 157 7.95 -2.47 -16.64
CA SER A 157 8.30 -3.61 -15.80
C SER A 157 8.86 -4.74 -16.67
N ASP A 158 9.88 -5.46 -16.17
CA ASP A 158 10.47 -6.61 -16.87
C ASP A 158 9.50 -7.81 -16.92
N PRO A 159 8.97 -8.19 -18.11
CA PRO A 159 8.02 -9.29 -18.22
C PRO A 159 8.63 -10.65 -17.89
N ALA A 160 9.95 -10.83 -18.03
CA ALA A 160 10.62 -12.09 -17.72
C ALA A 160 10.63 -12.37 -16.20
N ARG A 161 10.54 -11.32 -15.38
CA ARG A 161 10.55 -11.41 -13.91
C ARG A 161 9.15 -11.50 -13.31
N LEU A 162 8.11 -11.27 -14.10
CA LEU A 162 6.73 -11.18 -13.64
C LEU A 162 6.24 -12.42 -12.88
N PRO A 163 6.40 -13.67 -13.39
CA PRO A 163 5.82 -14.83 -12.71
C PRO A 163 6.36 -15.01 -11.28
N HIS A 164 7.66 -14.78 -11.11
CA HIS A 164 8.32 -14.82 -9.81
C HIS A 164 7.85 -13.69 -8.90
N PHE A 165 7.70 -12.47 -9.45
CA PHE A 165 7.18 -11.34 -8.70
C PHE A 165 5.74 -11.55 -8.23
N LEU A 166 4.84 -12.02 -9.09
CA LEU A 166 3.44 -12.28 -8.72
C LEU A 166 3.32 -13.43 -7.71
N SER A 167 4.09 -14.49 -7.89
CA SER A 167 4.15 -15.60 -6.93
C SER A 167 4.64 -15.10 -5.56
N ALA A 168 5.70 -14.28 -5.53
CA ALA A 168 6.27 -13.76 -4.29
C ALA A 168 5.39 -12.68 -3.62
N ALA A 169 4.88 -11.71 -4.37
CA ALA A 169 4.19 -10.54 -3.83
C ALA A 169 2.74 -10.84 -3.42
N VAL A 170 2.04 -11.73 -4.14
CA VAL A 170 0.61 -11.99 -3.92
C VAL A 170 0.24 -13.48 -3.94
N GLY A 171 1.20 -14.39 -4.05
CA GLY A 171 0.94 -15.84 -4.09
C GLY A 171 0.32 -16.33 -5.39
N LEU A 172 0.35 -15.52 -6.46
CA LEU A 172 -0.25 -15.87 -7.75
C LEU A 172 0.78 -16.57 -8.64
N ASP A 173 0.61 -17.88 -8.84
CA ASP A 173 1.38 -18.64 -9.82
C ASP A 173 0.70 -18.60 -11.20
N ILE A 174 1.23 -17.76 -12.09
CA ILE A 174 0.80 -17.69 -13.50
C ILE A 174 1.66 -18.54 -14.43
N SER A 175 2.65 -19.28 -13.93
CA SER A 175 3.59 -20.07 -14.77
C SER A 175 2.83 -21.05 -15.65
N HIS A 176 1.77 -21.66 -15.11
CA HIS A 176 0.86 -22.54 -15.86
C HIS A 176 0.06 -21.81 -16.94
N MET A 177 -0.41 -20.58 -16.70
CA MET A 177 -1.13 -19.77 -17.69
C MET A 177 -0.22 -19.29 -18.83
N LEU A 178 1.09 -19.21 -18.56
CA LEU A 178 2.11 -18.80 -19.53
C LEU A 178 2.78 -19.99 -20.24
N GLY A 179 2.36 -21.23 -19.97
CA GLY A 179 2.97 -22.43 -20.54
C GLY A 179 4.40 -22.71 -20.03
N LEU A 180 4.80 -22.11 -18.90
CA LEU A 180 6.10 -22.25 -18.25
C LEU A 180 6.07 -23.20 -17.03
N GLY A 181 4.89 -23.69 -16.63
CA GLY A 181 4.71 -24.64 -15.52
C GLY A 181 4.92 -26.10 -15.95
N LEU A 182 5.47 -26.93 -15.05
CA LEU A 182 5.47 -28.39 -15.22
C LEU A 182 4.01 -28.90 -15.21
N ASN A 183 3.61 -29.64 -16.24
CA ASN A 183 2.27 -30.21 -16.40
C ASN A 183 1.83 -31.06 -15.19
N PHE A 184 1.08 -30.50 -14.25
CA PHE A 184 0.28 -31.25 -13.28
C PHE A 184 -1.16 -31.38 -13.77
N GLY A 185 -1.38 -32.12 -14.86
CA GLY A 185 -2.61 -32.87 -15.14
C GLY A 185 -4.00 -32.17 -15.13
N VAL A 186 -4.12 -30.84 -15.10
CA VAL A 186 -5.44 -30.18 -15.19
C VAL A 186 -5.81 -29.92 -16.65
N ASN A 187 -6.80 -30.66 -17.14
CA ASN A 187 -7.37 -30.54 -18.49
C ASN A 187 -8.23 -29.26 -18.57
N LEU A 188 -7.61 -28.10 -18.76
CA LEU A 188 -8.30 -26.87 -19.15
C LEU A 188 -8.58 -26.91 -20.66
N GLN A 189 -9.84 -27.15 -21.05
CA GLN A 189 -10.28 -26.97 -22.42
C GLN A 189 -10.20 -25.48 -22.80
N LEU A 190 -9.06 -25.09 -23.37
CA LEU A 190 -8.86 -23.76 -23.95
C LEU A 190 -9.10 -23.82 -25.46
N ASN A 191 -9.66 -22.74 -25.99
CA ASN A 191 -9.90 -22.52 -27.42
C ASN A 191 -8.60 -22.72 -28.22
N PRO A 192 -8.59 -23.47 -29.33
CA PRO A 192 -7.38 -23.71 -30.14
C PRO A 192 -6.67 -22.45 -30.64
N ALA A 193 -7.37 -21.32 -30.77
CA ALA A 193 -6.78 -20.03 -31.13
C ALA A 193 -5.94 -19.39 -29.99
N LEU A 194 -6.09 -19.86 -28.75
CA LEU A 194 -5.33 -19.45 -27.56
C LEU A 194 -4.08 -20.33 -27.33
N LEU A 195 -3.82 -21.31 -28.22
CA LEU A 195 -2.67 -22.22 -28.13
C LEU A 195 -1.37 -21.64 -28.71
N ASN A 196 -1.30 -20.32 -28.94
CA ASN A 196 -0.05 -19.65 -29.34
C ASN A 196 0.56 -18.93 -28.11
N PRO A 197 1.53 -19.55 -27.41
CA PRO A 197 1.99 -19.08 -26.10
C PRO A 197 2.46 -17.60 -26.06
N PRO A 198 3.13 -17.06 -27.10
CA PRO A 198 3.54 -15.65 -27.11
C PRO A 198 2.37 -14.66 -27.12
N LEU A 199 1.28 -14.98 -27.83
CA LEU A 199 0.11 -14.10 -27.94
C LEU A 199 -0.71 -14.09 -26.64
N LEU A 200 -0.86 -15.26 -26.00
CA LEU A 200 -1.52 -15.37 -24.70
C LEU A 200 -0.73 -14.62 -23.62
N HIS A 201 0.60 -14.77 -23.60
CA HIS A 201 1.49 -14.04 -22.68
C HIS A 201 1.35 -12.52 -22.84
N GLY A 202 1.36 -12.02 -24.10
CA GLY A 202 1.18 -10.60 -24.38
C GLY A 202 -0.17 -10.04 -23.94
N HIS A 203 -1.25 -10.81 -24.09
CA HIS A 203 -2.59 -10.38 -23.66
C HIS A 203 -2.73 -10.35 -22.13
N LEU A 204 -2.25 -11.39 -21.43
CA LEU A 204 -2.25 -11.43 -19.98
C LEU A 204 -1.41 -10.30 -19.39
N TRP A 205 -0.22 -10.06 -19.94
CA TRP A 205 0.64 -8.93 -19.58
C TRP A 205 -0.10 -7.60 -19.70
N SER A 206 -0.64 -7.33 -20.90
CA SER A 206 -1.34 -6.07 -21.18
C SER A 206 -2.51 -5.84 -20.23
N LYS A 207 -3.21 -6.92 -19.83
CA LYS A 207 -4.33 -6.84 -18.90
C LYS A 207 -3.89 -6.56 -17.46
N VAL A 208 -2.82 -7.18 -16.98
CA VAL A 208 -2.23 -6.87 -15.65
C VAL A 208 -1.77 -5.41 -15.59
N ILE A 209 -1.07 -4.95 -16.62
CA ILE A 209 -0.61 -3.56 -16.72
C ILE A 209 -1.81 -2.60 -16.75
N ALA A 210 -2.82 -2.88 -17.58
CA ALA A 210 -4.03 -2.06 -17.64
C ALA A 210 -4.76 -1.98 -16.29
N ASN A 211 -4.82 -3.08 -15.53
CA ASN A 211 -5.43 -3.08 -14.20
C ASN A 211 -4.59 -2.27 -13.18
N CYS A 212 -3.26 -2.36 -13.23
CA CYS A 212 -2.37 -1.56 -12.37
C CYS A 212 -2.53 -0.05 -12.63
N HIS A 213 -2.61 0.35 -13.90
CA HIS A 213 -2.91 1.75 -14.26
C HIS A 213 -4.32 2.17 -13.85
N LEU A 214 -5.34 1.34 -14.12
CA LEU A 214 -6.70 1.63 -13.69
C LEU A 214 -6.75 1.85 -12.17
N PHE A 215 -6.11 0.99 -11.39
CA PHE A 215 -6.02 1.17 -9.94
C PHE A 215 -5.33 2.48 -9.56
N PHE A 216 -4.15 2.76 -10.12
CA PHE A 216 -3.40 3.98 -9.80
C PHE A 216 -4.18 5.26 -10.14
N ASP A 217 -4.69 5.36 -11.36
CA ASP A 217 -5.37 6.55 -11.85
C ASP A 217 -6.69 6.78 -11.08
N LYS A 218 -7.49 5.72 -10.95
CA LYS A 218 -8.81 5.82 -10.31
C LYS A 218 -8.69 6.01 -8.80
N SER A 219 -7.83 5.27 -8.10
CA SER A 219 -7.65 5.48 -6.65
C SER A 219 -7.12 6.89 -6.35
N THR A 220 -6.23 7.44 -7.18
CA THR A 220 -5.79 8.84 -7.05
C THR A 220 -6.97 9.81 -7.13
N VAL A 221 -7.87 9.63 -8.10
CA VAL A 221 -9.09 10.45 -8.22
C VAL A 221 -10.01 10.26 -7.02
N CYS A 222 -10.29 9.01 -6.64
CA CYS A 222 -11.16 8.63 -5.52
C CYS A 222 -10.67 9.19 -4.18
N LEU A 223 -9.38 9.03 -3.86
CA LEU A 223 -8.79 9.52 -2.62
C LEU A 223 -8.82 11.06 -2.57
N ARG A 224 -8.48 11.74 -3.66
CA ARG A 224 -8.57 13.21 -3.75
C ARG A 224 -10.01 13.69 -3.57
N ARG A 225 -10.97 13.00 -4.16
CA ARG A 225 -12.40 13.28 -4.00
C ARG A 225 -12.85 13.09 -2.55
N ALA A 226 -12.46 11.99 -1.89
CA ALA A 226 -12.77 11.74 -0.48
C ALA A 226 -12.23 12.86 0.43
N VAL A 227 -11.00 13.31 0.19
CA VAL A 227 -10.40 14.45 0.89
C VAL A 227 -11.21 15.74 0.70
N ASN A 228 -11.62 16.04 -0.53
CA ASN A 228 -12.40 17.24 -0.84
C ASN A 228 -13.79 17.21 -0.20
N ASP A 229 -14.49 16.07 -0.24
CA ASP A 229 -15.82 15.92 0.32
C ASP A 229 -15.81 16.09 1.85
N VAL A 230 -14.83 15.48 2.53
CA VAL A 230 -14.69 15.64 3.98
C VAL A 230 -14.34 17.08 4.36
N ASN A 231 -13.45 17.74 3.61
CA ASN A 231 -13.14 19.16 3.82
C ASN A 231 -14.36 20.07 3.61
N THR A 232 -15.22 19.75 2.64
CA THR A 232 -16.47 20.48 2.42
C THR A 232 -17.39 20.40 3.64
N VAL A 233 -17.53 19.21 4.23
CA VAL A 233 -18.31 19.00 5.47
C VAL A 233 -17.68 19.70 6.67
N LEU A 234 -16.34 19.72 6.75
CA LEU A 234 -15.61 20.39 7.84
C LEU A 234 -15.60 21.92 7.71
N GLY A 235 -15.91 22.48 6.54
CA GLY A 235 -15.82 23.92 6.27
C GLY A 235 -14.38 24.44 6.25
N GLY A 236 -13.39 23.63 5.84
CA GLY A 236 -11.97 24.01 5.83
C GLY A 236 -11.08 23.06 5.04
N HIS A 237 -9.75 23.28 5.09
CA HIS A 237 -8.75 22.51 4.31
C HIS A 237 -7.79 21.72 5.21
N ARG A 238 -8.36 21.00 6.17
CA ARG A 238 -7.60 20.28 7.21
C ARG A 238 -7.08 18.94 6.73
N VAL A 239 -7.82 18.29 5.84
CA VAL A 239 -7.40 17.05 5.17
C VAL A 239 -6.70 17.40 3.86
N ARG A 240 -5.57 16.76 3.55
CA ARG A 240 -4.74 17.10 2.39
C ARG A 240 -4.29 15.85 1.67
N PHE A 241 -4.44 15.84 0.35
CA PHE A 241 -3.99 14.74 -0.49
C PHE A 241 -2.55 15.00 -0.97
N ALA A 242 -1.62 14.10 -0.67
CA ALA A 242 -0.25 14.15 -1.16
C ALA A 242 -0.10 13.24 -2.39
N SER A 243 -0.06 13.86 -3.57
CA SER A 243 0.09 13.16 -4.85
C SER A 243 1.57 12.86 -5.12
N VAL A 244 1.96 11.59 -5.12
CA VAL A 244 3.32 11.18 -5.46
C VAL A 244 3.43 11.02 -6.98
N PRO A 245 4.43 11.61 -7.65
CA PRO A 245 4.48 11.69 -9.11
C PRO A 245 5.07 10.41 -9.73
N PHE A 246 4.50 9.25 -9.41
CA PHE A 246 4.90 7.98 -10.03
C PHE A 246 4.68 8.00 -11.55
N LYS A 247 5.61 7.38 -12.27
CA LYS A 247 5.53 7.09 -13.70
C LYS A 247 5.76 5.60 -13.94
N ASP A 248 5.58 5.17 -15.18
CA ASP A 248 5.81 3.79 -15.59
C ASP A 248 7.22 3.32 -15.23
N GLU A 249 8.23 4.18 -15.41
CA GLU A 249 9.63 3.85 -15.12
C GLU A 249 9.89 3.53 -13.64
N ASN A 250 8.96 3.92 -12.76
CA ASN A 250 9.11 3.82 -11.31
C ASN A 250 8.33 2.66 -10.70
N ALA A 251 7.55 1.93 -11.51
CA ALA A 251 6.87 0.71 -11.08
C ALA A 251 7.87 -0.41 -10.72
N ALA A 252 7.39 -1.48 -10.07
CA ALA A 252 8.26 -2.59 -9.72
C ALA A 252 8.83 -3.25 -10.97
N LEU A 253 10.06 -3.75 -10.88
CA LEU A 253 10.79 -4.41 -11.98
C LEU A 253 11.13 -3.51 -13.18
N ALA A 254 10.84 -2.21 -13.13
CA ALA A 254 11.36 -1.25 -14.08
C ALA A 254 12.82 -0.88 -13.75
N SER A 255 13.53 -0.26 -14.69
CA SER A 255 14.96 0.08 -14.52
C SER A 255 15.22 1.19 -13.51
N ASP A 256 14.24 2.09 -13.29
CA ASP A 256 14.31 3.21 -12.34
C ASP A 256 13.23 3.08 -11.25
N ALA A 257 13.09 1.84 -10.74
CA ALA A 257 12.03 1.48 -9.83
C ALA A 257 12.12 2.23 -8.49
N TRP A 258 10.98 2.78 -8.06
CA TRP A 258 10.78 3.32 -6.71
C TRP A 258 10.13 2.28 -5.78
N LEU A 259 9.94 1.05 -6.26
CA LEU A 259 9.32 -0.05 -5.55
C LEU A 259 10.32 -1.21 -5.40
N TRP A 260 10.24 -1.94 -4.28
CA TRP A 260 11.03 -3.15 -4.07
C TRP A 260 10.69 -4.24 -5.09
N GLY A 261 11.72 -4.87 -5.63
CA GLY A 261 11.60 -6.09 -6.43
C GLY A 261 11.79 -7.36 -5.59
N VAL A 262 11.93 -8.48 -6.30
CA VAL A 262 12.33 -9.77 -5.75
C VAL A 262 13.47 -10.37 -6.57
N ASP A 263 14.40 -11.03 -5.89
CA ASP A 263 15.37 -11.91 -6.56
C ASP A 263 14.65 -13.16 -7.06
N LEU A 264 15.14 -13.81 -8.13
CA LEU A 264 14.36 -14.83 -8.85
C LEU A 264 14.57 -16.26 -8.34
N THR A 265 15.67 -16.56 -7.66
CA THR A 265 16.01 -17.95 -7.31
C THR A 265 16.86 -18.06 -6.03
N PRO A 266 16.25 -18.37 -4.87
CA PRO A 266 14.80 -18.40 -4.63
C PRO A 266 14.20 -16.97 -4.63
N PRO A 267 12.86 -16.83 -4.69
CA PRO A 267 12.20 -15.56 -4.45
C PRO A 267 12.58 -14.97 -3.09
N ILE A 268 13.33 -13.88 -3.10
CA ILE A 268 13.77 -13.17 -1.89
C ILE A 268 13.48 -11.69 -2.09
N ALA A 269 12.87 -11.08 -1.07
CA ALA A 269 12.66 -9.65 -1.05
C ALA A 269 13.99 -8.87 -0.98
N GLN A 270 14.06 -7.77 -1.73
CA GLN A 270 15.28 -6.97 -1.88
C GLN A 270 15.46 -5.91 -0.79
N ASP A 271 14.62 -5.92 0.25
CA ASP A 271 14.56 -4.90 1.30
C ASP A 271 15.46 -5.21 2.52
N PRO A 272 15.84 -4.17 3.30
CA PRO A 272 16.65 -4.34 4.51
C PRO A 272 15.91 -5.05 5.66
N GLU A 273 14.58 -4.96 5.77
CA GLU A 273 13.80 -5.55 6.87
C GLU A 273 13.51 -7.05 6.69
N ARG A 274 14.00 -7.68 5.61
CA ARG A 274 13.68 -9.08 5.30
C ARG A 274 13.95 -10.03 6.46
N VAL A 275 15.07 -9.88 7.17
CA VAL A 275 15.47 -10.81 8.25
C VAL A 275 14.50 -10.71 9.42
N ASN A 276 14.16 -9.48 9.82
CA ASN A 276 13.19 -9.23 10.88
C ASN A 276 11.80 -9.72 10.49
N ARG A 277 11.40 -9.48 9.24
CA ARG A 277 10.13 -9.96 8.70
C ARG A 277 10.05 -11.48 8.66
N PHE A 278 11.11 -12.18 8.26
CA PHE A 278 11.14 -13.65 8.29
C PHE A 278 10.92 -14.20 9.70
N ALA A 279 11.59 -13.64 10.70
CA ALA A 279 11.38 -14.03 12.09
C ALA A 279 9.92 -13.78 12.53
N ALA A 280 9.37 -12.62 12.19
CA ALA A 280 7.99 -12.26 12.50
C ALA A 280 6.96 -13.17 11.80
N CYS A 281 7.16 -13.45 10.51
CA CYS A 281 6.29 -14.33 9.72
C CYS A 281 6.23 -15.75 10.31
N ASN A 282 7.37 -16.31 10.74
CA ASN A 282 7.38 -17.62 11.41
C ASN A 282 6.58 -17.64 12.73
N ILE A 283 6.50 -16.50 13.41
CA ILE A 283 5.76 -16.36 14.67
C ILE A 283 4.27 -16.13 14.42
N ASP A 284 3.90 -15.23 13.51
CA ASP A 284 2.53 -14.75 13.40
C ASP A 284 1.74 -15.31 12.19
N GLU A 285 2.40 -15.74 11.09
CA GLU A 285 1.73 -16.37 9.96
C GLU A 285 1.71 -17.90 10.12
N LYS A 286 0.53 -18.44 10.41
CA LYS A 286 0.32 -19.89 10.63
C LYS A 286 -0.16 -20.62 9.38
N ASN A 287 -0.59 -19.89 8.35
CA ASN A 287 -0.97 -20.49 7.08
C ASN A 287 0.26 -20.70 6.20
N LEU A 288 0.65 -21.96 6.03
CA LEU A 288 1.80 -22.37 5.22
C LEU A 288 1.71 -21.92 3.75
N LEU A 289 0.50 -21.73 3.21
CA LEU A 289 0.30 -21.22 1.85
C LEU A 289 0.57 -19.71 1.75
N ARG A 290 0.41 -18.96 2.85
CA ARG A 290 0.65 -17.51 2.90
C ARG A 290 2.06 -17.16 3.35
N LEU A 291 2.74 -18.10 4.02
CA LEU A 291 4.07 -17.88 4.58
C LEU A 291 5.11 -17.42 3.52
N PRO A 292 5.18 -17.99 2.30
CA PRO A 292 6.09 -17.48 1.27
C PRO A 292 5.78 -16.04 0.84
N VAL A 293 4.50 -15.66 0.80
CA VAL A 293 4.06 -14.30 0.49
C VAL A 293 4.44 -13.36 1.63
N CYS A 294 4.29 -13.78 2.89
CA CYS A 294 4.69 -13.01 4.07
C CYS A 294 6.20 -12.64 4.02
N TYR A 295 7.05 -13.60 3.65
CA TYR A 295 8.48 -13.36 3.47
C TYR A 295 8.79 -12.28 2.45
N CYS A 296 8.01 -12.23 1.37
CA CYS A 296 8.17 -11.29 0.27
C CYS A 296 7.22 -10.10 0.31
N ALA A 297 6.58 -9.82 1.46
CA ALA A 297 5.51 -8.84 1.53
C ALA A 297 5.92 -7.38 1.23
N SER A 298 7.22 -7.06 1.20
CA SER A 298 7.73 -5.77 0.74
C SER A 298 7.74 -5.62 -0.78
N ALA A 299 7.66 -6.70 -1.56
CA ALA A 299 7.63 -6.65 -3.00
C ALA A 299 6.50 -5.74 -3.50
N GLY A 300 6.82 -4.82 -4.40
CA GLY A 300 5.88 -3.81 -4.88
C GLY A 300 5.59 -2.65 -3.92
N HIS A 301 6.24 -2.58 -2.75
CA HIS A 301 6.13 -1.42 -1.84
C HIS A 301 7.24 -0.40 -2.09
N PRO A 302 7.08 0.87 -1.68
CA PRO A 302 8.11 1.89 -1.85
C PRO A 302 9.45 1.47 -1.24
N ASN A 303 10.52 1.60 -2.04
CA ASN A 303 11.89 1.52 -1.56
C ASN A 303 12.33 2.85 -0.94
N ASP A 304 13.61 2.97 -0.62
CA ASP A 304 14.20 4.19 -0.06
C ASP A 304 14.01 5.41 -0.99
N ILE A 305 14.21 5.24 -2.30
CA ILE A 305 13.93 6.29 -3.29
C ILE A 305 12.44 6.65 -3.28
N GLY A 306 11.54 5.66 -3.33
CA GLY A 306 10.10 5.87 -3.25
C GLY A 306 9.68 6.62 -1.99
N ALA A 307 10.25 6.27 -0.83
CA ALA A 307 10.01 6.96 0.43
C ALA A 307 10.42 8.45 0.39
N GLN A 308 11.50 8.79 -0.30
CA GLN A 308 11.89 10.18 -0.53
C GLN A 308 10.90 10.94 -1.43
N GLN A 309 10.29 10.26 -2.40
CA GLN A 309 9.24 10.87 -3.24
C GLN A 309 7.96 11.12 -2.43
N TYR A 310 7.58 10.18 -1.56
CA TYR A 310 6.50 10.38 -0.58
C TYR A 310 6.78 11.57 0.35
N LEU A 311 8.00 11.66 0.92
CA LEU A 311 8.43 12.81 1.71
C LEU A 311 8.22 14.12 0.93
N SER A 312 8.74 14.18 -0.30
CA SER A 312 8.69 15.37 -1.14
C SER A 312 7.24 15.81 -1.42
N ALA A 313 6.35 14.87 -1.75
CA ALA A 313 4.94 15.14 -1.97
C ALA A 313 4.23 15.62 -0.69
N MET A 314 4.53 15.04 0.47
CA MET A 314 3.91 15.46 1.74
C MET A 314 4.37 16.84 2.19
N LEU A 315 5.65 17.19 1.98
CA LEU A 315 6.17 18.52 2.29
C LEU A 315 5.51 19.64 1.46
N GLN A 316 4.99 19.33 0.26
CA GLN A 316 4.26 20.30 -0.55
C GLN A 316 2.87 20.63 0.00
N VAL A 317 2.27 19.75 0.80
CA VAL A 317 0.90 19.93 1.29
C VAL A 317 0.85 20.28 2.77
N VAL A 318 1.83 19.86 3.56
CA VAL A 318 1.93 20.19 4.99
C VAL A 318 2.33 21.66 5.17
N THR A 319 1.55 22.42 5.94
CA THR A 319 1.91 23.81 6.27
C THR A 319 3.10 23.86 7.22
N PRO A 320 4.02 24.85 7.12
CA PRO A 320 5.09 25.04 8.09
C PRO A 320 4.58 25.17 9.54
N LEU A 321 5.43 24.90 10.52
CA LEU A 321 5.13 25.20 11.92
C LEU A 321 4.94 26.72 12.09
N SER A 322 3.99 27.11 12.93
CA SER A 322 3.87 28.51 13.33
C SER A 322 5.16 28.94 14.03
N LYS A 323 5.66 30.14 13.72
CA LYS A 323 6.76 30.70 14.52
C LYS A 323 6.27 30.85 15.97
N PRO A 324 7.10 30.49 16.97
CA PRO A 324 6.74 30.64 18.38
C PRO A 324 6.47 32.10 18.75
#